data_AF-A0A5P0ZRV4-F1
#
_entry.id   AF-A0A5P0ZRV4-F1
#
_cell.length_a   1.000
_cell.length_b   1.000
_cell.length_c   1.000
_cell.angle_alpha   90.00
_cell.angle_beta   90.00
_cell.angle_gamma   90.00
#
_symmetry.space_group_name_H-M   'P 1'
#
loop_
_entity.id
_entity.type
_entity.pdbx_description
1 polymer ?
#
loop_
_entity_poly.entity_id
_entity_poly.type
_entity_poly.pdbx_seq_one_letter_code
_entity_poly.pdbx_strand_id
1 'polypeptide(L)' 'MKFEDIKGFAFDLDGVIADSARLHAKAWHQTADEVHSEWTPELAEALKGVSRMDSLEMILKAGGHENDYTEDEKVALA' A
#
# COMPACT_ATOMS: atom_id res chain seq x y z
N MET A 1 6.26 -23.22 30.85
CA MET A 1 5.05 -22.76 30.13
C MET A 1 4.56 -23.94 29.31
N LYS A 2 3.34 -24.42 29.60
CA LYS A 2 2.67 -25.46 28.84
C LYS A 2 1.79 -24.81 27.78
N PHE A 3 1.42 -25.54 26.74
CA PHE A 3 0.48 -25.04 25.73
C PHE A 3 -0.85 -24.58 26.36
N GLU A 4 -1.27 -25.27 27.44
CA GLU A 4 -2.42 -24.96 28.30
C GLU A 4 -2.40 -23.54 28.89
N ASP A 5 -1.21 -22.94 29.04
CA ASP A 5 -1.03 -21.61 29.65
C ASP A 5 -1.28 -20.47 28.65
N ILE A 6 -1.31 -20.75 27.34
CA ILE A 6 -1.46 -19.75 26.28
C ILE A 6 -2.93 -19.32 26.18
N LYS A 7 -3.18 -18.00 26.26
CA LYS A 7 -4.54 -17.44 26.25
C LYS A 7 -5.09 -17.11 24.86
N GLY A 8 -4.22 -17.04 23.85
CA GLY A 8 -4.61 -16.77 22.47
C GLY A 8 -3.42 -16.44 21.59
N PHE A 9 -3.69 -16.33 20.29
CA PHE A 9 -2.74 -15.91 19.26
C PHE A 9 -3.35 -14.76 18.45
N ALA A 10 -2.54 -13.77 18.14
CA ALA A 10 -2.86 -12.74 17.16
C ALA A 10 -1.98 -12.98 15.94
N PHE A 11 -2.61 -12.98 14.76
CA PHE A 11 -1.93 -13.14 13.50
C PHE A 11 -2.15 -11.89 12.67
N ASP A 12 -1.09 -11.43 12.02
CA ASP A 12 -1.21 -10.50 10.92
C ASP A 12 -1.84 -11.19 9.70
N LEU A 13 -2.30 -10.41 8.73
CA LEU A 13 -2.84 -10.96 7.48
C LEU A 13 -1.71 -11.17 6.46
N ASP A 14 -1.01 -10.09 6.10
CA ASP A 14 -0.02 -10.11 5.02
C ASP A 14 1.24 -10.89 5.43
N GLY A 15 1.69 -11.81 4.58
CA GLY A 15 2.84 -12.66 4.84
C GLY A 15 2.67 -13.72 5.94
N VAL A 16 1.57 -13.69 6.71
CA VAL A 16 1.26 -14.67 7.76
C VAL A 16 0.11 -15.59 7.37
N ILE A 17 -1.05 -15.01 7.04
CA ILE A 17 -2.24 -15.77 6.62
C ILE A 17 -2.36 -15.78 5.09
N ALA A 18 -1.96 -14.70 4.41
CA ALA A 18 -2.01 -14.59 2.96
C ALA A 18 -0.84 -13.75 2.41
N ASP A 19 -0.36 -14.08 1.20
CA ASP A 19 0.56 -13.23 0.44
C ASP A 19 -0.23 -12.21 -0.38
N SER A 20 -0.49 -11.04 0.22
CA SER A 20 -1.27 -9.96 -0.38
C SER A 20 -0.39 -8.83 -0.94
N ALA A 21 0.85 -8.70 -0.48
CA ALA A 21 1.82 -7.69 -0.92
C ALA A 21 1.96 -7.63 -2.45
N ARG A 22 1.98 -8.78 -3.14
CA ARG A 22 2.08 -8.83 -4.61
C ARG A 22 0.87 -8.23 -5.31
N LEU A 23 -0.33 -8.40 -4.74
CA LEU A 23 -1.57 -7.85 -5.30
C LEU A 23 -1.67 -6.36 -5.03
N HIS A 24 -1.27 -5.91 -3.83
CA HIS A 24 -1.17 -4.49 -3.50
C HIS A 24 -0.18 -3.76 -4.42
N ALA A 25 1.02 -4.31 -4.61
CA ALA A 25 2.01 -3.73 -5.53
C ALA A 25 1.49 -3.64 -6.97
N LYS A 26 0.74 -4.65 -7.43
CA LYS A 26 0.11 -4.62 -8.76
C LYS A 26 -0.96 -3.53 -8.88
N ALA A 27 -1.82 -3.38 -7.88
CA ALA A 27 -2.86 -2.35 -7.87
C ALA A 27 -2.23 -0.95 -7.86
N TRP A 28 -1.23 -0.73 -7.01
CA TRP A 28 -0.54 0.55 -6.93
C TRP A 28 0.27 0.89 -8.19
N HIS A 29 0.84 -0.11 -8.86
CA HIS A 29 1.45 0.11 -10.17
C HIS A 29 0.43 0.62 -11.19
N GLN A 30 -0.78 0.05 -11.19
CA GLN A 30 -1.85 0.51 -12.08
C GLN A 30 -2.27 1.94 -11.77
N THR A 31 -2.41 2.29 -10.49
CA THR A 31 -2.68 3.68 -10.09
C THR A 31 -1.55 4.62 -10.52
N ALA A 32 -0.29 4.22 -10.37
CA ALA A 32 0.87 5.01 -10.82
C ALA A 32 0.83 5.23 -12.34
N ASP A 33 0.48 4.21 -13.13
CA ASP A 33 0.31 4.31 -14.57
C ASP A 33 -0.82 5.31 -14.95
N GLU A 34 -1.95 5.25 -14.24
CA GLU A 34 -3.12 6.12 -14.45
C GLU A 34 -2.82 7.60 -14.17
N VAL A 35 -2.03 7.88 -13.13
CA VAL A 35 -1.66 9.25 -12.75
C VAL A 35 -0.31 9.69 -13.36
N HIS A 36 0.28 8.87 -14.21
CA HIS A 36 1.56 9.11 -14.89
C HIS A 36 2.77 9.29 -13.95
N SER A 37 2.75 8.63 -12.79
CA SER A 37 3.87 8.59 -11.85
C SER A 37 4.89 7.49 -12.20
N GLU A 38 6.17 7.77 -12.01
CA GLU A 38 7.23 6.79 -12.19
C GLU A 38 7.12 5.66 -11.15
N TRP A 39 7.06 4.41 -11.63
CA TRP A 39 7.06 3.23 -10.78
C TRP A 39 8.46 2.62 -10.68
N THR A 40 9.04 2.62 -9.47
CA THR A 40 10.36 2.04 -9.20
C THR A 40 10.28 0.89 -8.19
N PRO A 41 11.26 -0.04 -8.18
CA PRO A 41 11.36 -1.05 -7.13
C PRO A 41 11.43 -0.45 -5.71
N GLU A 42 12.07 0.72 -5.56
CA GLU A 42 12.18 1.44 -4.29
C GLU A 42 10.82 1.97 -3.84
N LEU A 43 10.01 2.52 -4.75
CA LEU A 43 8.64 2.94 -4.46
C LEU A 43 7.78 1.73 -4.06
N ALA A 44 7.85 0.63 -4.83
CA ALA A 44 7.11 -0.58 -4.53
C ALA A 44 7.41 -1.15 -3.14
N GLU A 45 8.68 -1.11 -2.71
CA GLU A 45 9.08 -1.54 -1.37
C GLU A 45 8.58 -0.58 -0.30
N ALA A 46 8.68 0.73 -0.54
CA ALA A 46 8.27 1.75 0.40
C ALA A 46 6.76 1.77 0.68
N LEU A 47 5.93 1.24 -0.24
CA LEU A 47 4.48 1.15 -0.10
C LEU A 47 4.01 -0.05 0.76
N LYS A 48 4.89 -0.99 1.11
CA LYS A 48 4.49 -2.17 1.91
C LYS A 48 4.11 -1.78 3.33
N GLY A 49 2.93 -2.21 3.77
CA GLY A 49 2.42 -1.94 5.11
C GLY A 49 2.04 -0.47 5.36
N VAL A 50 2.03 0.36 4.32
CA VAL A 50 1.62 1.76 4.38
C VAL A 50 0.10 1.86 4.24
N SER A 51 -0.50 2.88 4.88
CA SER A 51 -1.94 3.11 4.76
C SER A 51 -2.32 3.43 3.31
N ARG A 52 -3.59 3.22 2.96
CA ARG A 52 -4.09 3.45 1.61
C ARG A 52 -3.84 4.87 1.11
N MET A 53 -4.19 5.88 1.92
CA MET A 53 -4.04 7.28 1.51
C MET A 53 -2.57 7.71 1.46
N ASP A 54 -1.77 7.30 2.46
CA ASP A 54 -0.34 7.61 2.44
C ASP A 54 0.36 6.97 1.24
N SER A 55 -0.07 5.77 0.84
CA SER A 55 0.41 5.09 -0.37
C SER A 55 0.12 5.91 -1.63
N LEU A 56 -1.11 6.41 -1.77
CA LEU A 56 -1.48 7.27 -2.90
C LEU A 56 -0.66 8.57 -2.91
N GLU A 57 -0.47 9.23 -1.76
CA GLU A 57 0.35 10.44 -1.66
C GLU A 57 1.81 10.18 -2.09
N MET A 58 2.38 9.04 -1.70
CA MET A 58 3.72 8.64 -2.13
C MET A 58 3.80 8.44 -3.65
N ILE A 59 2.78 7.85 -4.26
CA ILE A 59 2.69 7.66 -5.72
C ILE A 59 2.55 9.01 -6.42
N LEU A 60 1.66 9.89 -5.98
CA LEU A 60 1.48 11.22 -6.57
C LEU A 60 2.77 12.05 -6.47
N LYS A 61 3.43 12.00 -5.32
CA LYS A 61 4.71 12.67 -5.10
C LYS A 61 5.82 12.14 -6.01
N ALA A 62 5.84 10.84 -6.32
CA ALA A 62 6.83 10.27 -7.24
C ALA A 62 6.69 10.83 -8.66
N GLY A 63 5.48 11.19 -9.10
CA GLY A 63 5.21 11.87 -10.37
C GLY A 63 5.24 13.40 -10.31
N GLY A 64 5.33 13.99 -9.11
CA GLY A 64 5.21 15.45 -8.93
C GLY A 64 3.76 15.97 -9.02
N HIS A 65 2.77 15.12 -8.80
CA HIS A 65 1.33 15.40 -8.95
C HIS A 65 0.59 15.60 -7.61
N GLU A 66 1.33 15.82 -6.51
CA GLU A 66 0.79 15.93 -5.16
C GLU A 66 -0.25 17.05 -4.97
N ASN A 67 -0.22 18.07 -5.84
CA ASN A 67 -1.14 19.21 -5.84
C ASN A 67 -2.13 19.21 -7.02
N ASP A 68 -2.11 18.18 -7.87
CA ASP A 68 -2.92 18.13 -9.09
C ASP A 68 -4.32 17.55 -8.85
N TYR A 69 -4.54 16.96 -7.67
CA TYR A 69 -5.79 16.29 -7.29
C TYR A 69 -6.38 16.90 -6.02
N THR A 70 -7.70 17.09 -6.03
CA THR A 70 -8.48 17.41 -4.83
C THR A 70 -8.60 16.19 -3.92
N GLU A 71 -8.97 16.41 -2.65
CA GLU A 71 -9.18 15.30 -1.71
C GLU A 71 -10.23 14.29 -2.17
N ASP A 72 -11.32 14.76 -2.79
CA ASP A 72 -12.38 13.86 -3.30
C ASP A 72 -11.87 13.00 -4.48
N GLU A 73 -11.01 13.56 -5.34
CA GLU A 73 -10.38 12.81 -6.44
C GLU A 73 -9.35 11.81 -5.90
N LYS A 74 -8.59 12.18 -4.87
CA LYS A 74 -7.65 11.26 -4.20
C LYS A 74 -8.38 10.08 -3.56
N VAL A 75 -9.52 10.32 -2.91
CA VAL A 75 -10.35 9.23 -2.35
C VAL A 75 -10.89 8.30 -3.44
N ALA A 76 -11.20 8.81 -4.63
CA ALA A 76 -11.68 7.99 -5.74
C ALA A 76 -10.57 7.12 -6.38
N LEU A 77 -9.31 7.56 -6.29
CA LEU A 77 -8.13 6.83 -6.79
C LEU A 77 -7.65 5.70 -5.86
N ALA A 78 -8.01 5.73 -4.57
CA ALA A 78 -7.40 4.90 -3.51
C ALA A 78 -8.27 3.71 -3.03
#